data_AF-A0ABD4BHX8-F1
#
_entry.id   AF-A0ABD4BHX8-F1
#
_cell.length_a   1.000
_cell.length_b   1.000
_cell.length_c   1.000
_cell.angle_alpha   90.00
_cell.angle_beta   90.00
_cell.angle_gamma   90.00
#
_symmetry.space_group_name_H-M   'P 1'
#
loop_
_entity.id
_entity.type
_entity.pdbx_description
1 polymer ?
#
loop_
_entity_poly.entity_id
_entity_poly.type
_entity_poly.pdbx_seq_one_letter_code
_entity_poly.pdbx_strand_id
1 'polypeptide(L)'
;MTTLNVARVYLRVSSEDQDLQRQEAIIGNARESGYYVAAVYREKASGARSDRPELLRMIEDLQSGEVVIAEKIDRISRLPLVEAEKLVDAIRAKGARLAVPGIVDLSQLTEASRGVANVVLQGVQDMLLRVALQIARDDFEDRRERQRQGIDLAKGAGRYAG
;
A
#
# COMPACT_ATOMS: atom_id res chain seq x y z
N MET A 1 17.24 15.55 20.76
CA MET A 1 17.18 15.62 19.28
C MET A 1 15.83 15.05 18.88
N THR A 2 14.92 15.89 18.41
CA THR A 2 13.67 15.42 17.80
C THR A 2 14.04 14.63 16.55
N THR A 3 13.84 13.32 16.59
CA THR A 3 13.99 12.45 15.42
C THR A 3 13.00 12.93 14.36
N LEU A 4 13.52 13.44 13.23
CA LEU A 4 12.68 13.85 12.12
C LEU A 4 12.06 12.57 11.52
N ASN A 5 10.75 12.39 11.63
CA ASN A 5 10.08 11.25 11.03
C ASN A 5 9.99 11.50 9.51
N VAL A 6 10.87 10.86 8.75
CA VAL A 6 10.92 11.03 7.29
C VAL A 6 9.94 10.07 6.63
N ALA A 7 9.14 10.58 5.70
CA ALA A 7 8.18 9.80 4.94
C ALA A 7 8.37 9.92 3.42
N ARG A 8 8.10 8.82 2.73
CA ARG A 8 7.91 8.77 1.27
C ARG A 8 6.45 8.45 0.99
N VAL A 9 5.79 9.28 0.20
CA VAL A 9 4.37 9.10 -0.13
C VAL A 9 4.25 8.42 -1.48
N TYR A 10 3.48 7.34 -1.56
CA TYR A 10 3.19 6.63 -2.80
C TYR A 10 1.71 6.75 -3.16
N LEU A 11 1.46 7.37 -4.31
CA LEU A 11 0.13 7.61 -4.87
C LEU A 11 -0.05 6.74 -6.10
N ARG A 12 -1.13 5.95 -6.14
CA ARG A 12 -1.42 5.06 -7.27
C ARG A 12 -2.85 5.16 -7.74
N VAL A 13 -3.04 5.25 -9.05
CA VAL A 13 -4.35 5.08 -9.72
C VAL A 13 -4.27 4.01 -10.79
N SER A 14 -5.41 3.39 -11.11
CA SER A 14 -5.47 2.21 -11.99
C SER A 14 -5.66 2.57 -13.46
N SER A 15 -6.12 3.78 -13.77
CA SER A 15 -6.33 4.29 -15.13
C SER A 15 -5.84 5.72 -15.26
N GLU A 16 -5.62 6.17 -16.49
CA GLU A 16 -5.10 7.51 -16.77
C GLU A 16 -6.10 8.63 -16.43
N ASP A 17 -7.38 8.32 -16.52
CA ASP A 17 -8.50 9.24 -16.25
C ASP A 17 -8.81 9.40 -14.76
N GLN A 18 -8.16 8.61 -13.90
CA GLN A 18 -8.31 8.74 -12.46
C GLN A 18 -7.46 9.89 -11.93
N ASP A 19 -8.11 10.82 -11.26
CA ASP A 19 -7.49 12.01 -10.73
C ASP A 19 -6.65 11.71 -9.47
N LEU A 20 -5.35 11.97 -9.56
CA LEU A 20 -4.40 11.86 -8.45
C LEU A 20 -4.59 12.99 -7.43
N GLN A 21 -5.22 14.12 -7.77
CA GLN A 21 -5.47 15.24 -6.86
C GLN A 21 -6.28 14.83 -5.64
N ARG A 22 -7.20 13.86 -5.80
CA ARG A 22 -7.97 13.31 -4.67
C ARG A 22 -7.10 12.68 -3.59
N GLN A 23 -5.91 12.17 -3.96
CA GLN A 23 -4.97 11.58 -3.01
C GLN A 23 -3.94 12.58 -2.47
N GLU A 24 -3.88 13.82 -2.99
CA GLU A 24 -2.90 14.81 -2.53
C GLU A 24 -3.14 15.27 -1.09
N ALA A 25 -4.38 15.14 -0.59
CA ALA A 25 -4.71 15.38 0.81
C ALA A 25 -3.84 14.54 1.77
N ILE A 26 -3.39 13.36 1.36
CA ILE A 26 -2.50 12.49 2.16
C ILE A 26 -1.17 13.16 2.43
N ILE A 27 -0.66 13.97 1.49
CA ILE A 27 0.60 14.71 1.66
C ILE A 27 0.43 15.76 2.75
N GLY A 28 -0.71 16.46 2.77
CA GLY A 28 -1.09 17.41 3.83
C GLY A 28 -1.20 16.70 5.18
N ASN A 29 -1.99 15.64 5.25
CA ASN A 29 -2.20 14.86 6.47
C ASN A 29 -0.88 14.28 7.04
N ALA A 30 0.03 13.82 6.18
CA ALA A 30 1.34 13.33 6.60
C ALA A 30 2.16 14.45 7.27
N ARG A 31 2.18 15.65 6.67
CA ARG A 31 2.87 16.81 7.25
C ARG A 31 2.24 17.25 8.57
N GLU A 32 0.91 17.30 8.63
CA GLU A 32 0.17 17.62 9.87
C GLU A 32 0.43 16.59 10.98
N SER A 33 0.64 15.33 10.62
CA SER A 33 1.04 14.26 11.54
C SER A 33 2.52 14.30 11.95
N GLY A 34 3.26 15.35 11.55
CA GLY A 34 4.66 15.57 11.93
C GLY A 34 5.69 14.86 11.06
N TYR A 35 5.31 14.31 9.89
CA TYR A 35 6.26 13.73 8.96
C TYR A 35 6.89 14.78 8.04
N TYR A 36 8.20 14.65 7.85
CA TYR A 36 8.90 15.30 6.74
C TYR A 36 8.73 14.46 5.47
N VAL A 37 7.94 14.95 4.51
CA VAL A 37 7.71 14.26 3.24
C VAL A 37 8.92 14.51 2.31
N ALA A 38 9.83 13.54 2.24
CA ALA A 38 11.05 13.64 1.44
C ALA A 38 10.80 13.51 -0.06
N ALA A 39 9.84 12.68 -0.47
CA ALA A 39 9.47 12.49 -1.86
C ALA A 39 8.03 11.98 -2.01
N VAL A 40 7.42 12.30 -3.16
CA VAL A 40 6.10 11.82 -3.56
C VAL A 40 6.23 11.10 -4.90
N TYR A 41 5.80 9.85 -4.92
CA TYR A 41 5.85 8.95 -6.08
C TYR A 41 4.44 8.81 -6.63
N ARG A 42 4.25 9.10 -7.91
CA ARG A 42 2.94 9.09 -8.58
C ARG A 42 2.94 8.06 -9.67
N GLU A 43 2.05 7.08 -9.58
CA GLU A 43 2.03 5.97 -10.53
C GLU A 43 0.63 5.72 -11.10
N LYS A 44 0.58 5.66 -12.44
CA LYS A 44 -0.60 5.21 -13.20
C LYS A 44 -0.40 3.76 -13.60
N ALA A 45 -0.68 2.85 -12.66
CA ALA A 45 -0.53 1.42 -12.88
C ALA A 45 -1.57 0.63 -12.08
N SER A 46 -1.97 -0.52 -12.61
CA SER A 46 -2.74 -1.47 -11.82
C SER A 46 -1.88 -2.02 -10.68
N GLY A 47 -2.41 -2.01 -9.45
CA GLY A 47 -1.77 -2.66 -8.30
C GLY A 47 -1.67 -4.20 -8.42
N ALA A 48 -2.28 -4.80 -9.45
CA ALA A 48 -2.17 -6.23 -9.75
C ALA A 48 -1.01 -6.55 -10.72
N ARG A 49 -0.17 -5.55 -11.02
CA ARG A 49 1.03 -5.67 -11.85
C ARG A 49 2.30 -5.53 -11.01
N SER A 50 3.34 -6.26 -11.38
CA SER A 50 4.66 -6.21 -10.73
C SER A 50 5.57 -5.14 -11.33
N ASP A 51 5.41 -4.81 -12.62
CA ASP A 51 6.16 -3.76 -13.33
C ASP A 51 5.64 -2.38 -12.94
N ARG A 52 6.16 -1.88 -11.82
CA ARG A 52 5.77 -0.60 -11.23
C ARG A 52 7.00 0.28 -11.00
N PRO A 53 7.48 0.99 -12.03
CA PRO A 53 8.76 1.69 -11.97
C PRO A 53 8.84 2.74 -10.87
N GLU A 54 7.75 3.46 -10.57
CA GLU A 54 7.77 4.49 -9.53
C GLU A 54 7.75 3.87 -8.13
N LEU A 55 7.08 2.74 -7.96
CA LEU A 55 7.14 1.98 -6.71
C LEU A 55 8.52 1.39 -6.48
N LEU A 56 9.12 0.80 -7.51
CA LEU A 56 10.46 0.22 -7.44
C LEU A 56 11.49 1.31 -7.15
N ARG A 57 11.40 2.46 -7.83
CA ARG A 57 12.24 3.64 -7.56
C ARG A 57 12.09 4.12 -6.12
N MET A 58 10.87 4.17 -5.59
CA MET A 58 10.64 4.50 -4.18
C MET A 58 11.37 3.53 -3.26
N ILE A 59 11.23 2.23 -3.48
CA ILE A 59 11.88 1.20 -2.66
C ILE A 59 13.40 1.32 -2.73
N GLU A 60 13.94 1.61 -3.91
CA GLU A 60 15.38 1.84 -4.09
C GLU A 60 15.87 3.02 -3.26
N ASP A 61 15.14 4.15 -3.30
CA ASP A 61 15.50 5.37 -2.61
C ASP A 61 15.36 5.29 -1.07
N LEU A 62 14.56 4.35 -0.54
CA LEU A 62 14.27 4.23 0.90
C LEU A 62 15.54 4.14 1.75
N GLN A 63 15.51 4.86 2.87
CA GLN A 63 16.53 4.82 3.91
C GLN A 63 15.98 4.17 5.19
N SER A 64 16.89 3.65 6.02
CA SER A 64 16.53 3.04 7.30
C SER A 64 15.83 4.06 8.22
N GLY A 65 14.72 3.66 8.83
CA GLY A 65 13.91 4.51 9.70
C GLY A 65 12.86 5.36 8.97
N GLU A 66 12.86 5.38 7.63
CA GLU A 66 11.82 6.07 6.85
C GLU A 66 10.48 5.31 6.87
N VAL A 67 9.41 6.03 6.58
CA VAL A 67 8.05 5.50 6.51
C VAL A 67 7.47 5.67 5.11
N VAL A 68 6.96 4.59 4.54
CA VAL A 68 6.16 4.61 3.31
C VAL A 68 4.71 4.89 3.69
N ILE A 69 4.13 5.95 3.14
CA ILE A 69 2.73 6.33 3.34
C ILE A 69 1.96 6.10 2.05
N ALA A 70 0.83 5.41 2.14
CA ALA A 70 -0.13 5.28 1.04
C ALA A 70 -1.57 5.39 1.56
N GLU A 71 -2.50 5.76 0.68
CA GLU A 71 -3.91 5.97 1.04
C GLU A 71 -4.56 4.73 1.67
N LYS A 72 -4.26 3.57 1.09
CA LYS A 72 -4.85 2.27 1.40
C LYS A 72 -3.90 1.18 0.95
N ILE A 73 -4.08 -0.01 1.50
CA ILE A 73 -3.24 -1.17 1.19
C ILE A 73 -3.37 -1.61 -0.27
N ASP A 74 -4.55 -1.39 -0.88
CA ASP A 74 -4.80 -1.66 -2.30
C ASP A 74 -3.97 -0.77 -3.23
N ARG A 75 -3.46 0.38 -2.74
CA ARG A 75 -2.51 1.21 -3.48
C ARG A 75 -1.16 0.51 -3.55
N ILE A 76 -0.70 -0.06 -2.43
CA ILE A 76 0.59 -0.76 -2.32
C ILE A 76 0.60 -2.05 -3.13
N SER A 77 -0.41 -2.91 -3.02
CA SER A 77 -0.46 -4.15 -3.78
C SER A 77 -1.87 -4.71 -3.91
N ARG A 78 -2.10 -5.37 -5.04
CA ARG A 78 -3.21 -6.29 -5.31
C ARG A 78 -2.68 -7.57 -5.98
N LEU A 79 -1.39 -7.83 -5.82
CA LEU A 79 -0.73 -9.05 -6.27
C LEU A 79 -1.23 -10.24 -5.42
N PRO A 80 -1.02 -11.49 -5.87
CA PRO A 80 -1.24 -12.62 -4.98
C PRO A 80 -0.36 -12.48 -3.73
N LEU A 81 -0.82 -13.09 -2.64
CA LEU A 81 -0.28 -12.81 -1.30
C LEU A 81 1.24 -12.96 -1.24
N VAL A 82 1.78 -14.04 -1.81
CA VAL A 82 3.22 -14.32 -1.81
C VAL A 82 4.04 -13.20 -2.47
N GLU A 83 3.59 -12.65 -3.60
CA GLU A 83 4.27 -11.55 -4.26
C GLU A 83 4.06 -10.22 -3.53
N ALA A 84 2.89 -10.02 -2.93
CA ALA A 84 2.61 -8.85 -2.12
C ALA A 84 3.48 -8.81 -0.85
N GLU A 85 3.71 -9.96 -0.22
CA GLU A 85 4.64 -10.10 0.91
C GLU A 85 6.07 -9.78 0.49
N LYS A 86 6.55 -10.32 -0.63
CA LYS A 86 7.90 -10.00 -1.15
C LYS A 86 8.11 -8.50 -1.34
N LEU A 87 7.07 -7.77 -1.76
CA LEU A 87 7.13 -6.32 -1.89
C LEU A 87 7.27 -5.64 -0.52
N VAL A 88 6.53 -6.08 0.49
CA VAL A 88 6.64 -5.52 1.84
C VAL A 88 7.98 -5.89 2.47
N ASP A 89 8.47 -7.11 2.24
CA ASP A 89 9.79 -7.55 2.68
C ASP A 89 10.90 -6.70 2.04
N ALA A 90 10.76 -6.29 0.77
CA ALA A 90 11.71 -5.38 0.13
C ALA A 90 11.74 -4.00 0.81
N ILE A 91 10.60 -3.48 1.26
CA ILE A 91 10.52 -2.23 2.04
C ILE A 91 11.18 -2.43 3.42
N ARG A 92 10.87 -3.54 4.10
CA ARG A 92 11.44 -3.87 5.42
C ARG A 92 12.95 -4.09 5.37
N ALA A 93 13.46 -4.70 4.29
CA ALA A 93 14.88 -4.92 4.07
C ALA A 93 15.67 -3.60 3.96
N LYS A 94 15.02 -2.50 3.58
CA LYS A 94 15.59 -1.14 3.61
C LYS A 94 15.59 -0.51 5.00
N GLY A 95 15.04 -1.20 6.01
CA GLY A 95 14.82 -0.66 7.35
C GLY A 95 13.65 0.33 7.42
N ALA A 96 12.80 0.35 6.41
CA ALA A 96 11.64 1.24 6.35
C ALA A 96 10.36 0.53 6.83
N ARG A 97 9.37 1.33 7.21
CA ARG A 97 8.05 0.85 7.67
C ARG A 97 6.95 1.28 6.73
N LEU A 98 5.82 0.58 6.77
CA LEU A 98 4.64 0.91 5.98
C LEU A 98 3.56 1.49 6.92
N ALA A 99 3.14 2.73 6.66
CA ALA A 99 2.04 3.39 7.35
C ALA A 99 0.86 3.52 6.39
N VAL A 100 -0.15 2.67 6.59
CA VAL A 100 -1.34 2.61 5.74
C VAL A 100 -2.59 2.65 6.62
N PRO A 101 -3.57 3.52 6.33
CA PRO A 101 -4.83 3.57 7.04
C PRO A 101 -5.52 2.20 7.14
N GLY A 102 -5.96 1.84 8.34
CA GLY A 102 -6.61 0.55 8.62
C GLY A 102 -5.65 -0.56 9.05
N ILE A 103 -4.33 -0.38 8.91
CA ILE A 103 -3.32 -1.26 9.52
C ILE A 103 -2.84 -0.60 10.80
N VAL A 104 -3.00 -1.28 11.94
CA VAL A 104 -2.51 -0.78 13.22
C VAL A 104 -0.99 -0.81 13.21
N ASP A 105 -0.36 0.35 13.31
CA ASP A 105 1.08 0.45 13.50
C ASP A 105 1.44 0.11 14.94
N LEU A 106 1.86 -1.14 15.15
CA LEU A 106 2.31 -1.63 16.45
C LEU A 106 3.82 -1.40 16.67
N SER A 107 4.51 -0.69 15.77
CA SER A 107 5.97 -0.56 15.82
C SER A 107 6.45 0.12 17.11
N GLN A 108 5.75 1.16 17.58
CA GLN A 108 6.10 1.84 18.83
C GLN A 108 5.92 0.93 20.06
N LEU A 109 4.86 0.12 20.10
CA LEU A 109 4.62 -0.84 21.19
C LEU A 109 5.63 -1.98 21.17
N THR A 110 6.03 -2.39 19.97
CA THR A 110 7.04 -3.42 19.72
C THR A 110 8.41 -2.95 20.22
N GLU A 111 8.82 -1.72 19.88
CA GLU A 111 10.07 -1.09 20.36
C GLU A 111 10.10 -0.91 21.89
N ALA A 112 8.94 -0.62 22.50
CA ALA A 112 8.81 -0.48 23.95
C ALA A 112 8.76 -1.82 24.71
N SER A 113 8.53 -2.93 24.00
CA SER A 113 8.37 -4.27 24.58
C SER A 113 9.68 -5.08 24.55
N ARG A 114 9.83 -6.03 25.47
CA ARG A 114 11.00 -6.93 25.53
C ARG A 114 10.58 -8.39 25.68
N GLY A 115 11.48 -9.31 25.31
CA GLY A 115 11.27 -10.74 25.46
C GLY A 115 10.08 -11.26 24.64
N VAL A 116 9.28 -12.15 25.23
CA VAL A 116 8.15 -12.82 24.56
C VAL A 116 7.11 -11.82 24.03
N ALA A 117 6.86 -10.72 24.76
CA ALA A 117 5.88 -9.72 24.34
C ALA A 117 6.25 -9.07 23.00
N ASN A 118 7.53 -8.78 22.77
CA ASN A 118 8.02 -8.25 21.50
C ASN A 118 7.75 -9.22 20.35
N VAL A 119 8.08 -10.51 20.53
CA VAL A 119 7.87 -11.55 19.51
C VAL A 119 6.40 -11.71 19.16
N VAL A 120 5.51 -11.68 20.16
CA VAL A 120 4.06 -11.79 19.94
C VAL A 120 3.53 -10.58 19.18
N LEU A 121 3.94 -9.36 19.56
CA LEU A 121 3.50 -8.12 18.89
C LEU A 121 3.95 -8.09 17.42
N GLN A 122 5.18 -8.51 17.12
CA GLN A 122 5.66 -8.64 15.74
C GLN A 122 4.82 -9.64 14.94
N GLY A 123 4.53 -10.81 15.52
CA GLY A 123 3.68 -11.81 14.87
C GLY A 123 2.26 -11.32 14.59
N VAL A 124 1.66 -10.56 15.52
CA VAL A 124 0.34 -9.95 15.32
C VAL A 124 0.39 -8.89 14.21
N GLN A 125 1.41 -8.03 14.20
CA GLN A 125 1.58 -7.02 13.15
C GLN A 125 1.71 -7.66 11.75
N ASP A 126 2.50 -8.74 11.65
CA ASP A 126 2.66 -9.50 10.41
C ASP A 126 1.36 -10.16 9.96
N MET A 127 0.61 -10.75 10.90
CA MET A 127 -0.70 -11.33 10.60
C MET A 127 -1.70 -10.27 10.11
N LEU A 128 -1.77 -9.11 10.77
CA LEU A 128 -2.66 -8.01 10.37
C LEU A 128 -2.32 -7.50 8.97
N LEU A 129 -1.02 -7.35 8.66
CA LEU A 129 -0.56 -6.97 7.33
C LEU A 129 -0.96 -8.01 6.27
N ARG A 130 -0.72 -9.29 6.52
CA ARG A 130 -1.11 -10.38 5.60
C ARG A 130 -2.60 -10.38 5.32
N VAL A 131 -3.42 -10.24 6.36
CA VAL A 131 -4.89 -10.16 6.22
C VAL A 131 -5.29 -8.94 5.38
N ALA A 132 -4.69 -7.77 5.64
CA ALA A 132 -4.97 -6.57 4.85
C ALA A 132 -4.58 -6.72 3.36
N LEU A 133 -3.44 -7.34 3.07
CA LEU A 133 -3.01 -7.66 1.71
C LEU A 133 -3.98 -8.62 1.02
N GLN A 134 -4.43 -9.66 1.74
CA GLN A 134 -5.40 -10.62 1.20
C GLN A 134 -6.75 -9.96 0.90
N ILE A 135 -7.28 -9.14 1.83
CA ILE A 135 -8.52 -8.39 1.61
C ILE A 135 -8.41 -7.50 0.37
N ALA A 136 -7.27 -6.81 0.19
CA ALA A 136 -7.05 -5.95 -0.97
C ALA A 136 -7.08 -6.73 -2.30
N ARG A 137 -6.60 -7.98 -2.28
CA ARG A 137 -6.62 -8.90 -3.42
C ARG A 137 -8.03 -9.40 -3.67
N ASP A 138 -8.73 -9.90 -2.66
CA ASP A 138 -10.08 -10.45 -2.77
C ASP A 138 -11.04 -9.37 -3.30
N ASP A 139 -11.01 -8.17 -2.72
CA ASP A 139 -11.80 -7.02 -3.20
C ASP A 139 -11.56 -6.69 -4.67
N PHE A 140 -10.34 -6.92 -5.17
CA PHE A 140 -9.99 -6.70 -6.57
C PHE A 140 -10.53 -7.80 -7.47
N GLU A 141 -10.41 -9.06 -7.05
CA GLU A 141 -10.95 -10.22 -7.78
C GLU A 141 -12.47 -10.14 -7.87
N ASP A 142 -13.16 -9.86 -6.76
CA ASP A 142 -14.61 -9.68 -6.69
C ASP A 142 -15.10 -8.56 -7.62
N ARG A 143 -14.38 -7.43 -7.66
CA ARG A 143 -14.71 -6.32 -8.57
C ARG A 143 -14.57 -6.74 -10.03
N ARG A 144 -13.49 -7.44 -10.36
CA ARG A 144 -13.21 -7.90 -11.72
C ARG A 144 -14.22 -8.95 -12.17
N GLU A 145 -14.59 -9.86 -11.28
CA GLU A 145 -15.61 -10.86 -11.56
C GLU A 145 -16.98 -10.21 -11.81
N ARG A 146 -17.41 -9.29 -10.95
CA ARG A 146 -18.67 -8.55 -11.16
C ARG A 146 -18.66 -7.77 -12.47
N GLN A 147 -17.54 -7.16 -12.83
CA GLN A 147 -17.40 -6.47 -14.11
C GLN A 147 -17.54 -7.45 -15.30
N ARG A 148 -16.87 -8.61 -15.23
CA ARG A 148 -17.00 -9.67 -16.25
C ARG A 148 -18.45 -10.14 -16.40
N GLN A 149 -19.11 -10.46 -15.29
CA GLN A 149 -20.52 -10.89 -15.30
C GLN A 149 -21.44 -9.81 -15.90
N GLY A 150 -21.22 -8.53 -15.56
CA GLY A 150 -21.97 -7.42 -16.15
C GLY A 150 -21.76 -7.29 -17.67
N ILE A 151 -20.53 -7.47 -18.15
CA ILE A 151 -20.20 -7.46 -19.58
C ILE A 151 -20.87 -8.65 -20.30
N ASP A 152 -20.83 -9.84 -19.72
CA ASP A 152 -21.42 -11.04 -20.31
C ASP A 152 -22.95 -10.91 -20.42
N LEU A 153 -23.61 -10.37 -19.39
CA LEU A 153 -25.04 -10.05 -19.43
C LEU A 153 -25.37 -9.00 -20.50
N ALA A 154 -24.55 -7.95 -20.64
CA ALA A 154 -24.75 -6.92 -21.65
C ALA A 154 -24.54 -7.44 -23.09
N LYS A 155 -23.58 -8.35 -23.29
CA LYS A 155 -23.36 -9.05 -24.56
C LYS A 155 -24.53 -9.96 -24.90
N GLY A 156 -25.01 -10.76 -23.96
CA GLY A 156 -26.18 -11.62 -24.13
C GLY A 156 -27.47 -10.85 -24.44
N ALA A 157 -27.60 -9.63 -23.90
CA ALA A 157 -28.72 -8.73 -24.17
C ALA A 157 -28.55 -7.88 -25.46
N GLY A 158 -27.47 -8.07 -26.23
CA GLY A 158 -27.21 -7.34 -27.49
C GLY A 158 -26.89 -5.85 -27.31
N ARG A 159 -26.55 -5.39 -26.10
CA ARG A 159 -26.28 -3.97 -25.79
C ARG A 159 -24.80 -3.61 -25.71
N TYR A 160 -23.91 -4.58 -25.91
CA TYR A 160 -22.46 -4.36 -25.80
C TYR A 160 -21.88 -3.97 -27.16
N ALA A 161 -21.61 -2.68 -27.34
CA ALA A 161 -21.03 -2.11 -28.56
C ALA A 161 -19.55 -1.74 -28.33
N GLY A 162 -18.70 -2.75 -28.15
CA GLY A 162 -17.24 -2.57 -28.05
C GLY A 162 -16.76 -2.06 -26.70
#